data_AF-A0A7I7RU22-F1
#
_entry.id   AF-A0A7I7RU22-F1
#
_cell.length_a   1.000
_cell.length_b   1.000
_cell.length_c   1.000
_cell.angle_alpha   90.00
_cell.angle_beta   90.00
_cell.angle_gamma   90.00
#
_symmetry.space_group_name_H-M   'P 1'
#
loop_
_entity.id
_entity.type
_entity.pdbx_description
1 polymer ?
#
loop_
_entity_poly.entity_id
_entity_poly.type
_entity_poly.pdbx_seq_one_letter_code
_entity_poly.pdbx_strand_id
1 'polypeptide(L)' 'MIQNPYVLGLFHPENPTPTRESAQDAFTRTHILPVPWMEPIDVSRSILYLVGESDRYITASTLTIDAGFIVKS' A
#
# COMPACT_ATOMS: atom_id res chain seq x y z
N MET A 1 3.31 4.22 9.06
CA MET A 1 4.27 5.35 9.20
C MET A 1 5.43 5.14 8.22
N ILE A 2 5.18 5.32 6.92
CA ILE A 2 6.15 5.15 5.82
C ILE A 2 6.36 6.44 5.01
N GLN A 3 5.51 7.45 5.18
CA GLN A 3 5.60 8.73 4.46
C GLN A 3 6.30 9.76 5.32
N ASN A 4 7.62 9.61 5.39
CA ASN A 4 8.53 10.55 6.05
C ASN A 4 9.58 11.02 5.03
N PRO A 5 10.28 12.14 5.30
CA PRO A 5 11.26 12.69 4.34
C PRO A 5 12.35 11.70 3.93
N TYR A 6 12.79 10.84 4.85
CA TYR A 6 13.83 9.85 4.57
C TYR A 6 13.35 8.83 3.52
N VAL A 7 12.18 8.22 3.72
CA VAL A 7 11.63 7.24 2.77
C VAL A 7 11.32 7.92 1.43
N LEU A 8 10.76 9.12 1.43
CA LEU A 8 10.49 9.86 0.19
C LEU A 8 11.78 10.12 -0.61
N GLY A 9 12.90 10.41 0.07
CA GLY A 9 14.21 10.57 -0.56
C GLY A 9 14.75 9.29 -1.21
N LEU A 10 14.39 8.10 -0.71
CA LEU A 10 14.78 6.83 -1.34
C LEU A 10 14.10 6.64 -2.70
N PHE A 11 12.85 7.10 -2.85
CA PHE A 11 12.06 6.93 -4.07
C PHE A 11 12.17 8.12 -5.03
N HIS A 12 12.73 9.24 -4.57
CA HIS A 12 12.94 10.44 -5.39
C HIS A 12 14.28 11.15 -5.06
N PRO A 13 15.43 10.46 -5.25
CA PRO A 13 16.73 10.92 -4.76
C PRO A 13 17.21 12.23 -5.39
N GLU A 14 16.76 12.52 -6.62
CA GLU A 14 17.12 13.73 -7.35
C GLU A 14 16.41 14.99 -6.82
N ASN A 15 15.39 14.86 -5.97
CA ASN A 15 14.69 16.00 -5.38
C ASN A 15 15.22 16.27 -3.95
N PRO A 16 15.84 17.43 -3.68
CA PRO A 16 16.38 17.76 -2.36
C PRO A 16 15.28 17.94 -1.29
N THR A 17 14.04 18.17 -1.69
CA THR A 17 12.88 18.34 -0.81
C THR A 17 11.72 17.47 -1.31
N PRO A 18 11.82 16.14 -1.17
CA PRO A 18 10.83 15.24 -1.72
C PRO A 18 9.53 15.35 -0.93
N THR A 19 8.43 15.62 -1.66
CA THR A 19 7.07 15.62 -1.12
C THR A 19 6.35 14.31 -1.47
N ARG A 20 5.24 14.05 -0.80
CA ARG A 20 4.40 12.88 -1.07
C ARG A 20 3.95 12.84 -2.53
N GLU A 21 3.54 13.98 -3.06
CA GLU A 21 3.05 14.16 -4.43
C GLU A 21 4.18 13.93 -5.43
N SER A 22 5.39 14.44 -5.15
CA SER A 22 6.54 14.25 -6.04
C SER A 22 6.98 12.78 -6.15
N ALA A 23 6.78 11.99 -5.09
CA ALA A 23 7.13 10.58 -5.07
C ALA A 23 6.00 9.66 -5.58
N GLN A 24 4.82 10.21 -5.92
CA GLN A 24 3.63 9.45 -6.27
C GLN A 24 3.88 8.47 -7.41
N ASP A 25 4.48 8.96 -8.51
CA ASP A 25 4.81 8.15 -9.67
C ASP A 25 5.79 7.01 -9.34
N ALA A 26 6.76 7.26 -8.46
CA ALA A 26 7.71 6.25 -8.03
C ALA A 26 7.01 5.12 -7.27
N PHE A 27 6.10 5.44 -6.35
CA PHE A 27 5.32 4.44 -5.63
C PHE A 27 4.29 3.73 -6.51
N THR A 28 3.67 4.40 -7.47
CA THR A 28 2.78 3.72 -8.42
C THR A 28 3.53 2.65 -9.22
N ARG A 29 4.80 2.90 -9.58
CA ARG A 29 5.63 1.93 -10.29
C ARG A 29 5.98 0.69 -9.47
N THR A 30 5.93 0.73 -8.14
CA THR A 30 6.19 -0.45 -7.30
C THR A 30 4.98 -1.38 -7.18
N HIS A 31 3.78 -0.91 -7.51
CA HIS A 31 2.55 -1.71 -7.47
C HIS A 31 2.23 -2.36 -8.81
N ILE A 32 1.50 -3.48 -8.79
CA ILE A 32 0.88 -4.05 -10.00
C ILE A 32 -0.33 -3.19 -10.38
N LEU A 33 -1.14 -2.83 -9.38
CA LEU A 33 -2.27 -1.94 -9.59
C LEU A 33 -1.78 -0.49 -9.76
N PRO A 34 -2.42 0.33 -10.62
CA PRO A 34 -2.00 1.69 -10.89
C PRO A 34 -2.44 2.66 -9.78
N VAL A 35 -2.06 2.37 -8.54
CA VAL A 35 -2.32 3.21 -7.35
C VAL A 35 -1.00 3.52 -6.65
N PRO A 36 -0.79 4.74 -6.13
CA PRO A 36 0.46 5.10 -5.48
C PRO A 36 0.58 4.57 -4.04
N TRP A 37 -0.55 4.45 -3.36
CA TRP A 37 -0.66 3.88 -2.02
C TRP A 37 -2.12 3.53 -1.79
N MET A 38 -2.36 2.72 -0.77
CA MET A 38 -3.69 2.46 -0.28
C MET A 38 -4.09 3.49 0.77
N GLU A 39 -5.40 3.67 0.93
CA GLU A 39 -5.96 4.48 2.00
C GLU A 39 -6.35 3.59 3.19
N PRO A 40 -6.41 4.14 4.43
CA PRO A 40 -6.80 3.38 5.60
C PRO A 40 -8.14 2.63 5.44
N ILE A 41 -9.06 3.22 4.68
CA ILE A 41 -10.38 2.64 4.40
C ILE A 41 -10.31 1.32 3.62
N ASP A 42 -9.27 1.10 2.82
CA ASP A 42 -9.10 -0.13 2.03
C ASP A 42 -8.77 -1.32 2.95
N VAL A 43 -8.01 -1.07 4.02
CA VAL A 43 -7.76 -2.04 5.09
C VAL A 43 -9.04 -2.27 5.89
N SER A 44 -9.77 -1.21 6.26
CA SER A 44 -11.02 -1.33 7.02
C SER A 44 -12.10 -2.13 6.28
N ARG A 45 -12.23 -1.96 4.97
CA ARG A 45 -13.16 -2.75 4.13
C ARG A 45 -12.78 -4.23 4.08
N SER A 46 -11.49 -4.53 4.07
CA SER A 46 -10.99 -5.90 4.12
C SER A 46 -11.25 -6.56 5.48
N ILE A 47 -11.17 -5.79 6.57
CA ILE A 47 -11.60 -6.25 7.90
C ILE A 47 -13.09 -6.58 7.89
N LEU A 48 -13.95 -5.72 7.32
CA LEU A 48 -15.39 -5.98 7.22
C LEU A 48 -15.69 -7.30 6.50
N TYR A 49 -14.94 -7.63 5.45
CA TYR A 49 -15.03 -8.93 4.77
C TYR A 49 -14.68 -10.12 5.70
N LEU A 50 -13.63 -9.97 6.52
CA LEU A 50 -13.14 -10.99 7.44
C LEU A 50 -13.94 -11.12 8.75
N VAL A 51 -14.97 -10.30 8.96
CA VAL A 51 -15.87 -10.38 10.14
C VAL A 51 -17.34 -10.53 9.75
N GLY A 52 -17.61 -10.68 8.45
CA GLY A 52 -18.96 -10.84 7.91
C GLY A 52 -19.38 -12.30 7.82
N GLU A 53 -20.68 -12.60 7.76
CA GLU A 53 -21.22 -13.98 7.85
C GLU A 53 -20.62 -15.03 6.88
N SER A 54 -20.02 -14.59 5.76
CA SER A 54 -19.35 -15.47 4.80
C SER A 54 -17.99 -15.99 5.27
N ASP A 55 -17.42 -15.43 6.33
CA ASP A 55 -16.07 -15.71 6.83
C ASP A 55 -15.95 -16.98 7.69
N ARG A 56 -17.07 -17.63 8.06
CA ARG A 56 -17.21 -18.59 9.18
C ARG A 56 -16.20 -19.74 9.26
N TYR A 57 -15.49 -20.04 8.17
CA TYR A 57 -14.48 -21.10 8.10
C TYR A 57 -13.09 -20.60 7.64
N ILE A 58 -12.90 -19.30 7.52
CA ILE A 58 -11.61 -18.67 7.24
C ILE A 58 -10.84 -18.60 8.57
N THR A 59 -9.71 -19.30 8.64
CA THR A 59 -8.83 -19.29 9.81
C THR A 59 -7.38 -19.41 9.36
N ALA A 60 -6.46 -18.90 10.19
CA ALA A 60 -5.01 -18.93 9.98
C ALA A 60 -4.52 -18.50 8.58
N SER A 61 -5.33 -17.71 7.88
CA SER A 61 -5.07 -17.26 6.51
C SER A 61 -4.54 -15.83 6.52
N THR A 62 -3.52 -15.55 5.72
CA THR A 62 -3.03 -14.19 5.52
C THR A 62 -3.76 -13.55 4.34
N LEU A 63 -4.54 -12.49 4.61
CA LEU A 63 -5.14 -11.66 3.56
C LEU A 63 -4.17 -10.52 3.22
N THR A 64 -3.52 -10.62 2.07
CA THR A 64 -2.60 -9.58 1.58
C THR A 64 -3.39 -8.41 0.99
N ILE A 65 -3.06 -7.20 1.42
CA ILE A 65 -3.65 -5.96 0.91
C ILE A 65 -2.49 -4.98 0.67
N ASP A 66 -1.91 -5.01 -0.53
CA ASP A 66 -0.66 -4.31 -0.84
C ASP A 66 -0.56 -3.80 -2.29
N ALA A 67 -1.67 -3.80 -3.02
CA ALA A 67 -1.72 -3.46 -4.45
C ALA A 67 -0.76 -4.28 -5.35
N GLY A 68 -0.36 -5.47 -4.91
CA GLY A 68 0.55 -6.38 -5.61
C GLY A 68 2.03 -6.05 -5.44
N PHE A 69 2.37 -5.21 -4.45
CA PHE A 69 3.76 -4.82 -4.16
C PHE A 69 4.70 -6.02 -4.02
N ILE A 70 4.35 -7.00 -3.17
CA ILE A 70 5.23 -8.14 -2.86
C ILE A 70 5.40 -9.12 -4.02
N VAL A 71 4.50 -9.08 -5.01
CA VAL A 71 4.55 -9.97 -6.18
C VAL A 71 5.38 -9.35 -7.31
N LYS A 72 5.40 -8.01 -7.39
CA LYS A 72 6.12 -7.27 -8.45
C LYS A 72 7.55 -6.91 -8.08
N SER A 73 7.79 -6.59 -6.81
CA SER A 73 9.03 -5.99 -6.32
C SER A 73 10.11 -7.02 -5.97
#